data_AF-A0A3C2DCL3-F1
#
_entry.id   AF-A0A3C2DCL3-F1
#
_cell.length_a   1.000
_cell.length_b   1.000
_cell.length_c   1.000
_cell.angle_alpha   90.00
_cell.angle_beta   90.00
_cell.angle_gamma   90.00
#
_symmetry.space_group_name_H-M   'P 1'
#
loop_
_entity.id
_entity.type
_entity.pdbx_description
1 polymer ?
#
loop_
_entity_poly.entity_id
_entity_poly.type
_entity_poly.pdbx_seq_one_letter_code
_entity_poly.pdbx_strand_id
1 'polypeptide(L)'
;MFPLDRLTIHAGEILSVAGGDWFGPLAEGIRFGSPDPHLGAVGLALGSALAAWIELALLTRRVRKQLPQVIGPFSEIGAMGLPAAAAVIVALLLRWITHDLPDVVTAVFAVTGSGAAYLGVAFGRGLPTALELTSLRRRRSDTDTTSES
;
A
#
# COMPACT_ATOMS: atom_id res chain seq x y z
N MET A 1 -0.73 9.02 -23.81
CA MET A 1 0.19 9.25 -22.68
C MET A 1 -0.62 9.84 -21.55
N PHE A 2 -0.32 9.49 -20.29
CA PHE A 2 -1.10 9.99 -19.14
C PHE A 2 -0.72 11.45 -18.83
N PRO A 3 -1.62 12.27 -18.24
CA PRO A 3 -1.30 13.65 -17.91
C PRO A 3 -0.05 13.80 -17.00
N LEU A 4 0.15 12.85 -16.08
CA LEU A 4 1.29 12.84 -15.16
C LEU A 4 2.62 12.43 -15.81
N ASP A 5 2.61 11.97 -17.06
CA ASP A 5 3.83 11.66 -17.83
C ASP A 5 4.65 12.92 -18.16
N ARG A 6 4.03 14.10 -18.02
CA ARG A 6 4.65 15.42 -18.18
C ARG A 6 5.42 15.89 -16.95
N LEU A 7 5.27 15.20 -15.81
CA LEU A 7 6.01 15.49 -14.60
C LEU A 7 7.21 14.55 -14.51
N THR A 8 8.37 15.11 -14.23
CA THR A 8 9.61 14.36 -14.01
C THR A 8 10.20 14.75 -12.67
N ILE A 9 10.94 13.82 -12.08
CA ILE A 9 11.72 14.09 -10.86
C ILE A 9 13.17 14.32 -11.28
N HIS A 10 13.66 15.53 -11.01
CA HIS A 10 15.07 15.88 -11.21
C HIS A 10 15.61 16.48 -9.92
N ALA A 11 16.68 15.89 -9.37
CA ALA A 11 17.33 16.33 -8.13
C ALA A 11 16.38 16.52 -6.92
N GLY A 12 15.27 15.77 -6.86
CA GLY A 12 14.29 15.85 -5.77
C GLY A 12 13.20 16.91 -5.97
N GLU A 13 13.24 17.66 -7.07
CA GLU A 13 12.18 18.59 -7.45
C GLU A 13 11.27 17.97 -8.53
N ILE A 14 9.97 18.28 -8.44
CA ILE A 14 8.99 17.92 -9.47
C ILE A 14 8.99 19.03 -10.51
N LEU A 15 9.51 18.73 -11.69
CA LEU A 15 9.55 19.67 -12.81
C LEU A 15 8.45 19.33 -13.83
N SER A 16 7.69 20.34 -14.23
CA SER A 16 6.77 20.23 -15.36
C SER A 16 7.56 20.41 -16.65
N VAL A 17 7.56 19.38 -17.48
CA VAL A 17 8.23 19.40 -18.79
C VAL A 17 7.28 19.97 -19.88
N ALA A 18 6.06 20.38 -19.50
CA ALA A 18 5.03 20.86 -20.41
C ALA A 18 4.70 22.35 -20.23
N GLY A 19 4.90 23.15 -21.28
CA GLY A 19 4.51 24.56 -21.35
C GLY A 19 3.01 24.78 -21.62
N GLY A 20 2.13 24.27 -20.75
CA GLY A 20 0.73 24.71 -20.67
C GLY A 20 -0.36 23.79 -21.23
N ASP A 21 -0.04 22.84 -22.10
CA ASP A 21 -1.03 21.85 -22.61
C ASP A 21 -0.97 20.54 -21.82
N TRP A 22 -2.06 20.18 -21.15
CA TRP A 22 -2.18 18.99 -20.30
C TRP A 22 -2.59 17.73 -21.05
N PHE A 23 -3.23 17.87 -22.22
CA PHE A 23 -3.85 16.75 -22.96
C PHE A 23 -3.36 16.60 -24.40
N GLY A 24 -2.55 17.52 -24.92
CA GLY A 24 -1.91 17.39 -26.23
C GLY A 24 -0.76 16.36 -26.27
N PRO A 25 -0.11 16.19 -27.43
CA PRO A 25 1.12 15.40 -27.55
C PRO A 25 2.31 16.11 -26.85
N LEU A 26 3.21 15.34 -26.25
CA LEU A 26 4.48 15.88 -25.73
C LEU A 26 5.41 16.23 -26.90
N ALA A 27 6.24 17.27 -26.72
CA ALA A 27 7.23 17.66 -27.72
C ALA A 27 8.18 16.49 -28.01
N GLU A 28 8.56 16.35 -29.28
CA GLU A 28 9.27 15.17 -29.82
C GLU A 28 10.60 14.88 -29.11
N GLY A 29 11.31 15.93 -28.65
CA GLY A 29 12.57 15.80 -27.91
C GLY A 29 12.47 15.17 -26.51
N ILE A 30 11.29 15.18 -25.89
CA ILE A 30 11.06 14.59 -24.55
C ILE A 30 10.74 13.09 -24.67
N ARG A 31 10.11 12.68 -25.78
CA ARG A 31 9.71 11.29 -26.03
C ARG A 31 10.88 10.33 -26.20
N PHE A 32 12.04 10.83 -26.63
CA PHE A 32 13.16 9.99 -27.04
C PHE A 32 14.48 10.26 -26.30
N GLY A 33 14.55 11.24 -25.40
CA GLY A 33 15.83 11.74 -24.90
C GLY A 33 15.94 12.16 -23.43
N SER A 34 14.88 12.12 -22.62
CA SER A 34 15.00 12.50 -21.20
C SER A 34 15.38 11.28 -20.33
N PRO A 35 16.51 11.32 -19.60
CA PRO A 35 16.88 10.29 -18.64
C PRO A 35 16.11 10.39 -17.30
N ASP A 36 15.28 11.42 -17.12
CA ASP A 36 14.58 11.66 -15.87
C ASP A 36 13.30 10.79 -15.75
N PRO A 37 13.03 10.19 -14.58
CA PRO A 37 11.88 9.32 -14.39
C PRO A 37 10.55 10.10 -14.49
N HIS A 38 9.68 9.65 -15.40
CA HIS A 38 8.35 10.21 -15.65
C HIS A 38 7.28 9.67 -14.68
N LEU A 39 6.37 10.53 -14.23
CA LEU A 39 5.30 10.16 -13.29
C LEU A 39 4.05 9.57 -13.95
N GLY A 40 4.11 9.20 -15.23
CA GLY A 40 2.98 8.58 -15.95
C GLY A 40 2.49 7.28 -15.29
N ALA A 41 3.41 6.43 -14.84
CA ALA A 41 3.08 5.19 -14.11
C ALA A 41 2.41 5.44 -12.75
N VAL A 42 2.84 6.50 -12.05
CA VAL A 42 2.23 6.92 -10.77
C VAL A 42 0.77 7.34 -11.00
N GLY A 43 0.51 8.08 -12.07
CA GLY A 43 -0.84 8.48 -12.43
C GLY A 43 -1.77 7.31 -12.75
N LEU A 44 -1.26 6.30 -13.45
CA LEU A 44 -1.98 5.07 -13.69
C LEU A 44 -2.32 4.32 -12.40
N ALA A 45 -1.33 4.16 -11.52
CA ALA A 45 -1.51 3.46 -10.25
C ALA A 45 -2.56 4.16 -9.38
N LEU A 46 -2.50 5.49 -9.28
CA LEU A 46 -3.48 6.30 -8.54
C LEU A 46 -4.88 6.20 -9.17
N GLY A 47 -4.98 6.31 -10.49
CA GLY A 47 -6.26 6.17 -11.20
C GLY A 47 -6.90 4.80 -10.98
N SER A 48 -6.10 3.72 -11.05
CA SER A 48 -6.55 2.36 -10.79
C SER A 48 -7.01 2.17 -9.33
N ALA A 49 -6.25 2.70 -8.37
CA ALA A 49 -6.63 2.64 -6.96
C ALA A 49 -7.96 3.36 -6.69
N LEU A 50 -8.14 4.56 -7.23
CA LEU A 50 -9.39 5.32 -7.09
C LEU A 50 -10.58 4.59 -7.75
N ALA A 51 -10.38 4.04 -8.94
CA ALA A 51 -11.41 3.25 -9.62
C ALA A 51 -11.84 2.04 -8.77
N ALA A 52 -10.90 1.32 -8.17
CA ALA A 52 -11.19 0.19 -7.30
C ALA A 52 -11.99 0.59 -6.05
N TRP A 53 -11.66 1.73 -5.42
CA TRP A 53 -12.44 2.25 -4.28
C TRP A 53 -13.87 2.65 -4.67
N ILE A 54 -14.04 3.28 -5.83
CA ILE A 54 -15.36 3.64 -6.35
C ILE A 54 -16.19 2.39 -6.63
N GLU A 55 -15.59 1.39 -7.28
CA GLU A 55 -16.25 0.11 -7.56
C GLU A 55 -16.66 -0.59 -6.26
N LEU A 56 -15.77 -0.68 -5.27
CA LEU A 56 -16.08 -1.25 -3.96
C LEU A 56 -17.23 -0.52 -3.27
N ALA A 57 -17.27 0.82 -3.35
CA ALA A 57 -18.35 1.61 -2.77
C ALA A 57 -19.70 1.35 -3.47
N LEU A 58 -19.71 1.27 -4.80
CA LEU A 58 -20.91 0.98 -5.59
C LEU A 58 -21.42 -0.44 -5.34
N LEU A 59 -20.53 -1.43 -5.31
CA LEU A 59 -20.85 -2.81 -4.99
C LEU A 59 -21.40 -2.93 -3.56
N THR A 60 -20.73 -2.33 -2.57
CA THR A 60 -21.21 -2.35 -1.18
C THR A 60 -22.61 -1.72 -1.06
N ARG A 61 -22.86 -0.61 -1.78
CA ARG A 61 -24.18 0.03 -1.81
C ARG A 61 -25.23 -0.88 -2.46
N ARG A 62 -24.89 -1.59 -3.53
CA ARG A 62 -25.82 -2.50 -4.22
C ARG A 62 -26.11 -3.75 -3.39
N VAL A 63 -25.08 -4.35 -2.78
CA VAL A 63 -25.21 -5.51 -1.89
C VAL A 63 -26.09 -5.16 -0.71
N ARG A 64 -25.85 -4.03 -0.02
CA ARG A 64 -26.70 -3.60 1.10
C ARG A 64 -28.17 -3.42 0.74
N LYS A 65 -28.47 -2.99 -0.49
CA LYS A 65 -29.86 -2.84 -0.97
C LYS A 65 -30.52 -4.19 -1.24
N GLN A 66 -29.77 -5.19 -1.69
CA GLN A 66 -30.30 -6.50 -2.09
C GLN A 66 -30.26 -7.53 -0.95
N LEU A 67 -29.31 -7.40 -0.04
CA LEU A 67 -28.98 -8.34 1.03
C LEU A 67 -28.70 -7.57 2.33
N PRO A 68 -29.73 -7.03 3.00
CA PRO A 68 -29.57 -6.20 4.19
C PRO A 68 -28.99 -6.95 5.41
N GLN A 69 -28.98 -8.28 5.38
CA GLN A 69 -28.42 -9.14 6.44
C GLN A 69 -26.89 -9.28 6.34
N VAL A 70 -26.26 -8.85 5.25
CA VAL A 70 -24.81 -8.95 5.06
C VAL A 70 -24.12 -7.75 5.71
N ILE A 71 -23.27 -8.03 6.70
CA ILE A 71 -22.42 -7.01 7.34
C ILE A 71 -21.41 -6.51 6.32
N GLY A 72 -21.32 -5.19 6.17
CA GLY A 72 -20.45 -4.57 5.18
C GLY A 72 -18.96 -4.65 5.53
N PRO A 73 -18.06 -4.68 4.52
CA PRO A 73 -16.63 -4.85 4.70
C PRO A 73 -15.97 -3.70 5.49
N PHE A 74 -16.61 -2.54 5.54
CA PHE A 74 -16.09 -1.36 6.22
C PHE A 74 -16.01 -1.50 7.75
N SER A 75 -16.82 -2.37 8.36
CA SER A 75 -16.76 -2.59 9.82
C SER A 75 -15.44 -3.26 10.23
N GLU A 76 -15.00 -4.27 9.46
CA GLU A 76 -13.74 -4.97 9.65
C GLU A 76 -12.53 -4.09 9.29
N ILE A 77 -12.63 -3.32 8.20
CA ILE A 77 -11.57 -2.39 7.78
C ILE A 77 -11.33 -1.32 8.85
N GLY A 78 -12.39 -0.81 9.48
CA GLY A 78 -12.27 0.19 10.55
C GLY A 78 -11.46 -0.30 11.75
N ALA A 79 -11.59 -1.59 12.11
CA ALA A 79 -10.85 -2.19 13.20
C ALA A 79 -9.33 -2.26 12.95
N MET A 80 -8.92 -2.27 11.67
CA MET A 80 -7.51 -2.29 11.24
C MET A 80 -6.84 -0.91 11.24
N GLY A 81 -7.60 0.17 11.47
CA GLY A 81 -7.09 1.55 11.37
C GLY A 81 -5.96 1.85 12.34
N LEU A 82 -6.07 1.45 13.62
CA LEU A 82 -4.99 1.70 14.58
C LEU A 82 -3.73 0.85 14.32
N PRO A 83 -3.82 -0.48 14.09
CA PRO A 83 -2.66 -1.26 13.66
C PRO A 83 -1.94 -0.65 12.45
N ALA A 84 -2.70 -0.19 11.45
CA ALA A 84 -2.14 0.48 10.27
C ALA A 84 -1.43 1.79 10.63
N ALA A 85 -2.05 2.63 11.47
CA ALA A 85 -1.43 3.88 11.93
C ALA A 85 -0.11 3.63 12.69
N ALA A 86 -0.08 2.62 13.57
CA ALA A 86 1.13 2.25 14.30
C ALA A 86 2.24 1.77 13.34
N ALA A 87 1.89 0.97 12.35
CA ALA A 87 2.82 0.52 11.32
C ALA A 87 3.43 1.68 10.52
N VAL A 88 2.61 2.67 10.13
CA VAL A 88 3.06 3.88 9.42
C VAL A 88 4.03 4.69 10.28
N ILE A 89 3.69 4.92 11.55
CA ILE A 89 4.58 5.65 12.48
C ILE A 89 5.94 4.95 12.59
N VAL A 90 5.94 3.63 12.78
CA VAL A 90 7.18 2.85 12.90
C VAL A 90 7.97 2.85 11.60
N ALA A 91 7.33 2.73 10.43
CA ALA A 91 7.99 2.83 9.14
C ALA A 91 8.70 4.18 8.95
N LEU A 92 8.02 5.29 9.30
CA LEU A 92 8.57 6.64 9.19
C LEU A 92 9.75 6.85 10.15
N LEU A 93 9.63 6.37 11.40
CA LEU A 93 10.72 6.43 12.39
C LEU A 93 11.93 5.63 11.92
N LEU A 94 11.74 4.41 11.43
CA LEU A 94 12.82 3.58 10.91
C LEU A 94 13.49 4.23 9.70
N ARG A 95 12.72 4.76 8.75
CA ARG A 95 13.28 5.50 7.61
C ARG A 95 14.11 6.70 8.05
N TRP A 96 13.66 7.42 9.09
CA TRP A 96 14.40 8.57 9.62
C TRP A 96 15.71 8.13 10.30
N ILE A 97 15.67 7.08 11.11
CA ILE A 97 16.85 6.56 11.83
C ILE A 97 17.86 5.95 10.85
N THR A 98 17.40 5.22 9.84
CA THR A 98 18.28 4.51 8.90
C THR A 98 18.58 5.31 7.63
N HIS A 99 18.35 6.62 7.61
CA HIS A 99 18.50 7.44 6.40
C HIS A 99 19.93 7.41 5.81
N ASP A 100 20.95 7.17 6.64
CA ASP A 100 22.34 7.05 6.22
C ASP A 100 22.71 5.67 5.66
N LEU A 101 21.82 4.67 5.79
CA LEU A 101 22.06 3.32 5.28
C LEU A 101 21.63 3.18 3.82
N PRO A 102 22.19 2.21 3.07
CA PRO A 102 21.70 1.89 1.72
C PRO A 102 20.19 1.65 1.70
N ASP A 103 19.50 2.15 0.66
CA ASP A 103 18.03 2.12 0.58
C ASP A 103 17.44 0.72 0.74
N VAL A 104 18.12 -0.32 0.24
CA VAL A 104 17.70 -1.72 0.38
C VAL A 104 17.66 -2.14 1.85
N VAL A 105 18.67 -1.76 2.64
CA VAL A 105 18.75 -2.10 4.06
C VAL A 105 17.66 -1.36 4.84
N THR A 106 17.48 -0.07 4.53
CA THR A 106 16.38 0.73 5.08
C THR A 106 15.01 0.13 4.78
N ALA A 107 14.80 -0.36 3.55
CA ALA A 107 13.55 -1.01 3.16
C ALA A 107 13.29 -2.28 3.98
N VAL A 108 14.30 -3.13 4.19
CA VAL A 108 14.18 -4.34 5.02
C VAL A 108 13.75 -3.97 6.44
N PHE A 109 14.42 -3.01 7.08
CA PHE A 109 14.06 -2.56 8.42
C PHE A 109 12.65 -1.96 8.46
N ALA A 110 12.31 -1.07 7.53
CA ALA A 110 11.00 -0.44 7.48
C ALA A 110 9.88 -1.47 7.30
N VAL A 111 10.04 -2.45 6.40
CA VAL A 111 9.05 -3.50 6.14
C VAL A 111 8.92 -4.43 7.36
N THR A 112 10.03 -4.93 7.89
CA THR A 112 10.01 -5.85 9.05
C THR A 112 9.46 -5.16 10.30
N GLY A 113 9.91 -3.95 10.60
CA GLY A 113 9.50 -3.20 11.78
C GLY A 113 8.04 -2.75 11.72
N SER A 114 7.58 -2.23 10.57
CA SER A 114 6.18 -1.85 10.40
C SER A 114 5.23 -3.04 10.45
N GLY A 115 5.63 -4.18 9.85
CA GLY A 115 4.88 -5.43 9.93
C GLY A 115 4.76 -5.95 11.36
N ALA A 116 5.87 -5.93 12.13
CA ALA A 116 5.86 -6.30 13.53
C ALA A 116 4.98 -5.38 14.38
N ALA A 117 5.03 -4.07 14.13
CA ALA A 117 4.19 -3.09 14.82
C ALA A 117 2.70 -3.29 14.52
N TYR A 118 2.34 -3.51 13.26
CA TYR A 118 0.98 -3.84 12.86
C TYR A 118 0.48 -5.08 13.62
N LEU A 119 1.22 -6.17 13.55
CA LEU A 119 0.85 -7.43 14.18
C LEU A 119 0.75 -7.28 15.70
N GLY A 120 1.72 -6.62 16.34
CA GLY A 120 1.72 -6.38 17.78
C GLY A 120 0.47 -5.64 18.26
N VAL A 121 0.08 -4.56 17.57
CA VAL A 121 -1.14 -3.80 17.90
C VAL A 121 -2.40 -4.61 17.58
N ALA A 122 -2.41 -5.35 16.47
CA ALA A 122 -3.53 -6.22 16.10
C ALA A 122 -3.77 -7.34 17.12
N PHE A 123 -2.69 -7.96 17.62
CA PHE A 123 -2.75 -8.98 18.67
C PHE A 123 -3.21 -8.39 20.01
N GLY A 124 -2.64 -7.25 20.42
CA GLY A 124 -3.06 -6.57 21.65
C GLY A 124 -4.53 -6.13 21.64
N ARG A 125 -5.09 -5.92 20.45
CA ARG A 125 -6.50 -5.59 20.22
C ARG A 125 -7.44 -6.80 20.13
N GLY A 126 -6.90 -8.02 20.12
CA GLY A 126 -7.68 -9.24 19.98
C GLY A 126 -8.42 -9.35 18.63
N LEU A 127 -7.86 -8.77 17.55
CA LEU A 127 -8.51 -8.83 16.24
C LEU A 127 -8.62 -10.31 15.80
N PRO A 128 -9.83 -10.79 15.41
CA PRO A 128 -10.06 -12.21 15.08
C PRO A 128 -9.09 -12.73 14.01
N THR A 129 -8.79 -11.90 13.01
CA THR A 129 -7.87 -12.20 11.90
C THR A 129 -6.44 -12.45 12.38
N ALA A 130 -5.97 -11.74 13.42
CA ALA A 130 -4.62 -11.95 13.96
C ALA A 130 -4.54 -13.25 14.76
N LEU A 131 -5.59 -13.58 15.51
CA LEU A 131 -5.68 -14.82 16.29
C LEU A 131 -5.68 -16.07 15.39
N GLU A 132 -6.32 -16.01 14.21
CA GLU A 132 -6.26 -17.10 13.22
C GLU A 132 -4.84 -17.40 12.72
N LEU A 133 -3.98 -16.39 12.55
CA LEU A 133 -2.58 -16.62 12.17
C LEU A 133 -1.81 -17.43 13.22
N THR A 134 -2.14 -17.26 14.51
CA THR A 134 -1.51 -18.06 15.58
C THR A 134 -2.07 -19.48 15.66
N SER A 135 -3.35 -19.67 15.34
CA SER A 135 -3.96 -21.01 15.34
C SER A 135 -3.43 -21.88 14.18
N LEU A 136 -3.12 -21.27 13.03
CA LEU A 136 -2.43 -21.93 11.91
C LEU A 136 -1.00 -22.34 12.26
N ARG A 137 -0.24 -21.47 12.96
CA ARG A 137 1.10 -21.80 13.45
C ARG A 137 1.09 -22.96 14.45
N ARG A 138 0.08 -23.00 15.32
CA ARG A 138 -0.09 -24.07 16.32
C ARG A 138 -0.40 -25.42 15.65
N ARG A 139 -1.33 -25.44 14.68
CA ARG A 139 -1.68 -26.65 13.91
C ARG A 139 -0.51 -27.22 13.13
N ARG A 140 0.38 -26.38 12.59
CA ARG A 140 1.57 -26.86 11.87
C ARG A 140 2.60 -27.53 12.79
N SER A 141 2.68 -27.08 14.04
CA SER A 141 3.61 -27.65 15.03
C SER A 141 3.17 -29.05 15.48
N ASP A 142 1.85 -29.31 15.53
CA ASP A 142 1.32 -30.63 15.92
C ASP A 142 1.52 -31.69 14.81
N THR A 143 1.47 -31.31 13.53
CA THR A 143 1.74 -32.23 12.40
C THR A 143 3.19 -32.68 12.30
N ASP A 144 4.17 -31.89 12.76
CA ASP A 144 5.57 -32.30 12.72
C ASP A 144 5.90 -33.29 13.85
N THR A 145 5.20 -33.23 15.00
CA THR A 145 5.41 -34.15 16.13
C THR A 145 4.81 -35.54 15.95
N THR A 146 3.92 -35.73 14.97
CA THR A 146 3.25 -37.03 14.72
C THR A 146 3.91 -37.83 13.59
N SER A 147 4.96 -37.29 12.97
CA SER A 147 5.74 -37.95 11.90
C SER A 147 6.99 -38.68 12.41
N GLU A 148 7.37 -38.51 13.68
CA GLU A 148 8.58 -39.10 14.27
C GLU A 148 8.31 -40.32 15.19
N SER A 149 7.08 -40.81 15.28
CA SER A 149 6.70 -41.97 16.11
C SER A 149 6.40 -43.22 15.30
#